data_AF-A0A3D4Q193-F1
#
_entry.id   AF-A0A3D4Q193-F1
#
_cell.length_a   1.000
_cell.length_b   1.000
_cell.length_c   1.000
_cell.angle_alpha   90.00
_cell.angle_beta   90.00
_cell.angle_gamma   90.00
#
_symmetry.space_group_name_H-M   'P 1'
#
loop_
_entity.id
_entity.type
_entity.pdbx_description
1 polymer ?
#
loop_
_entity_poly.entity_id
_entity_poly.type
_entity_poly.pdbx_seq_one_letter_code
_entity_poly.pdbx_strand_id
1 'polypeptide(L)'
;MTALEIGLSASAIVSVIALVIAMLSLKHVRRQADANEKLIQKLMREVAASSSGSVGMGQRLLAMEKRLQANATKQPEKIDYYNDDEFQPYSQAAQMFKMGMDCDEVARRCGLSRAEASLLEMMQKSSH
;
A
#
# COMPACT_ATOMS: atom_id res chain seq x y z
N MET A 1 33.52 46.89 67.53
CA MET A 1 34.20 45.79 66.80
C MET A 1 33.29 44.60 66.45
N THR A 2 32.03 44.54 66.92
CA THR A 2 31.18 43.34 66.74
C THR A 2 30.30 43.34 65.49
N ALA A 3 29.79 44.50 65.04
CA ALA A 3 28.84 44.56 63.92
C ALA A 3 29.46 44.17 62.56
N LEU A 4 30.74 44.50 62.32
CA LEU A 4 31.42 44.22 61.06
C LEU A 4 31.74 42.72 60.89
N GLU A 5 32.18 42.07 61.97
CA GLU A 5 32.43 40.63 62.03
C GLU A 5 31.14 39.81 61.81
N ILE A 6 30.02 40.27 62.40
CA ILE A 6 28.71 39.63 62.21
C ILE A 6 28.27 39.75 60.73
N GLY A 7 28.46 40.90 60.09
CA GLY A 7 28.15 41.09 58.67
C GLY A 7 29.00 40.21 57.74
N LEU A 8 30.29 40.07 58.04
CA LEU A 8 31.20 39.22 57.27
C LEU A 8 30.79 37.74 57.36
N SER A 9 30.49 37.27 58.57
CA SER A 9 30.04 35.89 58.79
C SER A 9 28.69 35.60 58.12
N ALA A 10 27.74 36.54 58.18
CA ALA A 10 26.44 36.39 57.53
C ALA A 10 26.55 36.30 56.00
N SER A 11 27.36 37.16 55.38
CA SER A 11 27.56 37.13 53.93
C SER A 11 28.29 35.86 53.45
N ALA A 12 29.26 35.37 54.23
CA ALA A 12 29.92 34.10 53.98
C ALA A 12 28.92 32.91 54.02
N ILE A 13 28.02 32.88 55.00
CA ILE A 13 27.01 31.82 55.12
C ILE A 13 26.05 31.85 53.93
N VAL A 14 25.57 33.03 53.52
CA VAL A 14 24.68 33.18 52.36
C VAL A 14 25.37 32.72 51.06
N SER A 15 26.64 33.04 50.88
CA SER A 15 27.44 32.58 49.72
C SER A 15 27.56 31.06 49.68
N VAL A 16 27.83 30.42 50.82
CA VAL A 16 27.92 28.96 50.92
C VAL A 16 26.57 28.31 50.60
N ILE A 17 25.47 28.84 51.15
CA ILE A 17 24.11 28.33 50.87
C ILE A 17 23.79 28.46 49.37
N ALA A 18 24.09 29.60 48.76
CA ALA A 18 23.87 29.81 47.33
C ALA A 18 24.68 28.82 46.46
N LEU A 19 25.95 28.57 46.82
CA LEU A 19 26.79 27.58 46.15
C LEU A 19 26.23 26.16 46.29
N VAL A 20 25.75 25.78 47.47
CA VAL A 20 25.15 24.45 47.70
C VAL A 20 23.89 24.28 46.85
N ILE A 21 23.01 25.28 46.81
CA ILE A 21 21.79 25.25 45.99
C ILE A 21 22.15 25.15 44.50
N ALA A 22 23.14 25.91 44.03
CA ALA A 22 23.62 25.84 42.64
C ALA A 22 24.21 24.47 42.29
N MET A 23 24.96 23.84 43.19
CA MET A 23 25.49 22.49 42.96
C MET A 23 24.39 21.43 42.91
N LEU A 24 23.37 21.55 43.77
CA LEU A 24 22.21 20.64 43.78
C LEU A 24 21.37 20.80 42.53
N SER A 25 21.10 22.03 42.08
CA SER A 25 20.32 22.28 40.86
C SER A 25 21.04 21.75 39.62
N LEU A 26 22.36 21.95 39.50
CA LEU A 26 23.17 21.39 38.41
C LEU A 26 23.18 19.85 38.43
N LYS A 27 23.28 19.23 39.62
CA LYS A 27 23.15 17.76 39.74
C LYS A 27 21.76 17.28 39.34
N HIS A 28 20.71 18.00 39.71
CA HIS A 28 19.34 17.64 39.38
C HIS A 28 19.08 17.74 37.87
N VAL A 29 19.56 18.80 37.22
CA VAL A 29 19.46 19.00 35.78
C VAL A 29 20.25 17.93 35.02
N ARG A 30 21.47 17.59 35.47
CA ARG A 30 22.24 16.49 34.86
C ARG A 30 21.52 15.15 34.97
N ARG A 31 20.96 14.83 36.14
CA ARG A 31 20.16 13.61 36.33
C ARG A 31 18.92 13.58 35.44
N GLN A 32 18.24 14.72 35.26
CA GLN A 32 17.12 14.84 34.33
C GLN A 32 17.56 14.66 32.88
N ALA A 33 18.70 15.23 32.48
CA ALA A 33 19.25 15.05 31.15
C ALA A 33 19.56 13.57 30.85
N ASP A 34 20.21 12.86 31.77
CA ASP A 34 20.50 11.42 31.62
C ASP A 34 19.21 10.57 31.54
N ALA A 35 18.19 10.93 32.33
CA ALA A 35 16.90 10.25 32.28
C ALA A 35 16.17 10.51 30.95
N ASN A 36 16.24 11.74 30.44
CA ASN A 36 15.62 12.12 29.19
C ASN A 36 16.33 11.48 27.99
N GLU A 37 17.66 11.40 28.01
CA GLU A 37 18.44 10.71 26.97
C GLU A 37 18.09 9.21 26.90
N LYS A 38 17.92 8.55 28.05
CA LYS A 38 17.46 7.16 28.10
C LYS A 38 16.04 6.98 27.56
N LEU A 39 15.15 7.93 27.83
CA LEU A 39 13.79 7.92 27.27
C LEU A 39 13.82 8.13 25.75
N ILE A 40 14.62 9.07 25.25
CA ILE A 40 14.81 9.32 23.82
C ILE A 40 15.37 8.07 23.15
N GLN A 41 16.39 7.40 23.70
CA GLN A 41 16.92 6.16 23.15
C GLN A 41 15.89 5.03 23.12
N LYS A 42 15.07 4.89 24.17
CA LYS A 42 13.98 3.90 24.19
C LYS A 42 12.92 4.20 23.13
N LEU A 43 12.47 5.44 23.05
CA LEU A 43 11.50 5.88 22.05
C LEU A 43 12.06 5.72 20.63
N MET A 44 13.32 6.06 20.39
CA MET A 44 13.97 5.81 19.10
C MET A 44 14.03 4.32 18.76
N ARG A 45 14.28 3.45 19.74
CA ARG A 45 14.28 2.00 19.54
C ARG A 45 12.88 1.46 19.28
N GLU A 46 11.87 1.96 19.97
CA GLU A 46 10.46 1.62 19.73
C GLU A 46 9.97 2.14 18.38
N VAL A 47 10.34 3.36 18.00
CA VAL A 47 10.07 3.92 16.68
C VAL A 47 10.83 3.15 15.61
N ALA A 48 12.07 2.71 15.83
CA ALA A 48 12.81 1.86 14.89
C ALA A 48 12.20 0.46 14.77
N ALA A 49 11.75 -0.13 15.88
CA ALA A 49 11.02 -1.40 15.87
C ALA A 49 9.65 -1.25 15.15
N SER A 50 8.93 -0.16 15.39
CA SER A 50 7.67 0.14 14.73
C SER A 50 7.86 0.52 13.25
N SER A 51 8.93 1.24 12.91
CA SER A 51 9.23 1.66 11.54
C SER A 51 9.79 0.52 10.70
N SER A 52 10.57 -0.40 11.28
CA SER A 52 10.91 -1.68 10.62
C SER A 52 9.66 -2.52 10.37
N GLY A 53 8.65 -2.46 11.25
CA GLY A 53 7.30 -2.96 11.00
C GLY A 53 6.61 -2.30 9.81
N SER A 54 6.61 -0.96 9.75
CA SER A 54 5.95 -0.19 8.68
C SER A 54 6.67 -0.24 7.32
N VAL A 55 8.00 -0.31 7.29
CA VAL A 55 8.80 -0.50 6.05
C VAL A 55 8.61 -1.90 5.51
N GLY A 56 8.56 -2.93 6.38
CA GLY A 56 8.24 -4.30 6.00
C GLY A 56 6.80 -4.46 5.51
N MET A 57 5.83 -3.80 6.15
CA MET A 57 4.45 -3.73 5.67
C MET A 57 4.35 -2.95 4.36
N GLY A 58 5.11 -1.87 4.19
CA GLY A 58 5.19 -1.09 2.94
C GLY A 58 5.75 -1.90 1.78
N GLN A 59 6.83 -2.67 1.97
CA GLN A 59 7.35 -3.59 0.96
C GLN A 59 6.37 -4.73 0.64
N ARG A 60 5.63 -5.25 1.64
CA ARG A 60 4.58 -6.25 1.41
C ARG A 60 3.40 -5.68 0.64
N LEU A 61 3.00 -4.44 0.92
CA LEU A 61 1.96 -3.70 0.20
C LEU A 61 2.39 -3.45 -1.25
N LEU A 62 3.63 -3.01 -1.48
CA LEU A 62 4.19 -2.84 -2.83
C LEU A 62 4.27 -4.17 -3.60
N ALA A 63 4.64 -5.26 -2.92
CA ALA A 63 4.67 -6.59 -3.54
C ALA A 63 3.26 -7.12 -3.85
N MET A 64 2.27 -6.83 -3.00
CA MET A 64 0.86 -7.14 -3.28
C MET A 64 0.32 -6.29 -4.42
N GLU A 65 0.59 -4.99 -4.44
CA GLU A 65 0.21 -4.10 -5.54
C GLU A 65 0.83 -4.55 -6.86
N LYS A 66 2.12 -4.92 -6.87
CA LYS A 66 2.79 -5.45 -8.06
C LYS A 66 2.21 -6.78 -8.52
N ARG A 67 1.73 -7.64 -7.60
CA ARG A 67 1.00 -8.88 -7.94
C ARG A 67 -0.40 -8.58 -8.48
N LEU A 68 -1.12 -7.62 -7.91
CA LEU A 68 -2.41 -7.16 -8.43
C LEU A 68 -2.25 -6.53 -9.81
N GLN A 69 -1.26 -5.66 -10.02
CA GLN A 69 -0.96 -5.07 -11.33
C GLN A 69 -0.53 -6.13 -12.34
N ALA A 70 0.29 -7.11 -11.97
CA ALA A 70 0.61 -8.23 -12.86
C ALA A 70 -0.62 -9.07 -13.24
N ASN A 71 -1.58 -9.22 -12.33
CA ASN A 71 -2.85 -9.90 -12.59
C ASN A 71 -3.90 -9.02 -13.30
N ALA A 72 -3.77 -7.69 -13.24
CA ALA A 72 -4.63 -6.74 -13.96
C ALA A 72 -4.09 -6.39 -15.36
N THR A 73 -2.76 -6.49 -15.56
CA THR A 73 -2.08 -6.41 -16.86
C THR A 73 -2.14 -7.74 -17.61
N LYS A 74 -2.49 -8.84 -16.94
CA LYS A 74 -3.35 -9.83 -17.59
C LYS A 74 -4.66 -9.10 -17.87
N GLN A 75 -4.66 -8.41 -19.01
CA GLN A 75 -5.84 -8.08 -19.80
C GLN A 75 -6.86 -9.21 -19.62
N PRO A 76 -8.19 -8.96 -19.70
CA PRO A 76 -9.10 -10.06 -19.94
C PRO A 76 -8.44 -10.84 -21.06
N GLU A 77 -8.00 -12.06 -20.74
CA GLU A 77 -7.53 -13.00 -21.73
C GLU A 77 -8.69 -12.94 -22.70
N LYS A 78 -8.47 -12.30 -23.85
CA LYS A 78 -9.42 -12.37 -24.94
C LYS A 78 -9.46 -13.87 -25.10
N ILE A 79 -10.50 -14.48 -24.53
CA ILE A 79 -10.73 -15.90 -24.61
C ILE A 79 -10.73 -16.07 -26.12
N ASP A 80 -9.64 -16.64 -26.62
CA ASP A 80 -9.38 -16.70 -28.04
C ASP A 80 -10.22 -17.89 -28.50
N TYR A 81 -11.55 -17.72 -28.42
CA TYR A 81 -12.58 -18.65 -28.86
C TYR A 81 -12.37 -19.05 -30.32
N TYR A 82 -11.49 -18.36 -31.06
CA TYR A 82 -11.15 -18.64 -32.44
C TYR A 82 -10.22 -19.85 -32.63
N ASN A 83 -9.51 -20.33 -31.59
CA ASN A 83 -8.53 -21.42 -31.73
C ASN A 83 -9.00 -22.77 -31.17
N ASP A 84 -10.22 -22.86 -30.65
CA ASP A 84 -10.82 -24.13 -30.21
C ASP A 84 -11.58 -24.74 -31.41
N ASP A 85 -11.28 -25.99 -31.76
CA ASP A 85 -11.85 -26.72 -32.92
C ASP A 85 -13.40 -26.70 -32.90
N GLU A 86 -13.99 -26.64 -31.70
CA GLU A 86 -15.44 -26.64 -31.48
C GLU A 86 -16.11 -25.28 -31.78
N PHE A 87 -15.35 -24.18 -31.79
CA PHE A 87 -15.85 -22.82 -32.04
C PHE A 87 -15.61 -22.31 -33.47
N GLN A 88 -14.81 -23.03 -34.26
CA GLN A 88 -14.55 -22.72 -35.66
C GLN A 88 -15.84 -22.64 -36.53
N PRO A 89 -16.87 -23.49 -36.34
CA PRO A 89 -18.13 -23.38 -37.09
C PRO A 89 -18.87 -22.06 -36.85
N TYR A 90 -18.87 -21.56 -35.60
CA TYR A 90 -19.56 -20.32 -35.22
C TYR A 90 -18.87 -19.06 -35.78
N SER A 91 -17.54 -19.03 -35.79
CA SER A 91 -16.77 -17.93 -36.38
C SER A 91 -16.92 -17.87 -37.91
N GLN A 92 -16.93 -19.02 -38.58
CA GLN A 92 -17.22 -19.10 -40.02
C GLN A 92 -18.65 -18.66 -40.35
N ALA A 93 -19.64 -19.10 -39.57
CA ALA A 93 -21.03 -18.70 -39.73
C ALA A 93 -21.20 -17.17 -39.60
N ALA A 94 -20.58 -16.56 -38.60
CA ALA A 94 -20.60 -15.11 -38.41
C ALA A 94 -20.02 -14.34 -39.60
N GLN A 95 -18.96 -14.85 -40.24
CA GLN A 95 -18.41 -14.25 -41.45
C GLN A 95 -19.34 -14.41 -42.67
N MET A 96 -20.01 -15.56 -42.82
CA MET A 96 -20.98 -15.77 -43.90
C MET A 96 -22.22 -14.87 -43.75
N PHE A 97 -22.69 -14.62 -42.52
CA PHE A 97 -23.75 -13.66 -42.26
C PHE A 97 -23.35 -12.22 -42.59
N LYS A 98 -22.09 -11.83 -42.33
CA LYS A 98 -21.56 -10.51 -42.75
C LYS A 98 -21.54 -10.35 -44.28
N MET A 99 -21.46 -11.45 -45.03
CA MET A 99 -21.57 -11.46 -46.49
C MET A 99 -23.02 -11.49 -47.00
N GLY A 100 -24.02 -11.47 -46.10
CA GLY A 100 -25.45 -11.46 -46.45
C GLY A 100 -26.00 -12.82 -46.85
N MET A 101 -25.36 -13.92 -46.44
CA MET A 101 -25.84 -15.27 -46.71
C MET A 101 -27.07 -15.63 -45.86
N ASP A 102 -28.02 -16.37 -46.44
CA ASP A 102 -29.25 -16.79 -45.77
C ASP A 102 -28.99 -17.82 -44.65
N CYS A 103 -29.76 -17.73 -43.57
CA CYS A 103 -29.65 -18.56 -42.38
C CYS A 103 -29.71 -20.07 -42.67
N ASP A 104 -30.55 -20.51 -43.62
CA ASP A 104 -30.69 -21.94 -43.94
C ASP A 104 -29.45 -22.49 -44.68
N GLU A 105 -28.77 -21.64 -45.45
CA GLU A 105 -27.55 -21.99 -46.17
C GLU A 105 -26.33 -21.99 -45.23
N VAL A 106 -26.25 -21.03 -44.30
CA VAL A 106 -25.19 -20.99 -43.28
C VAL A 106 -25.28 -22.20 -42.34
N ALA A 107 -26.48 -22.57 -41.90
CA ALA A 107 -26.71 -23.75 -41.07
C ALA A 107 -26.16 -25.03 -41.73
N ARG A 108 -26.45 -25.21 -43.03
CA ARG A 108 -26.01 -26.37 -43.80
C ARG A 108 -24.49 -26.42 -43.99
N ARG A 109 -23.85 -25.28 -44.26
CA ARG A 109 -22.41 -25.21 -44.55
C ARG A 109 -21.53 -25.32 -43.31
N CYS A 110 -21.98 -24.76 -42.19
CA CYS A 110 -21.24 -24.78 -40.93
C CYS A 110 -21.64 -25.96 -40.03
N GLY A 111 -22.57 -26.81 -40.45
CA GLY A 111 -23.03 -27.96 -39.65
C GLY A 111 -23.81 -27.57 -38.39
N LEU A 112 -24.43 -26.40 -38.39
CA LEU A 112 -25.21 -25.85 -37.28
C LEU A 112 -26.70 -26.18 -37.45
N SER A 113 -27.44 -26.22 -36.34
CA SER A 113 -28.91 -26.28 -36.43
C SER A 113 -29.49 -24.94 -36.92
N ARG A 114 -30.69 -24.98 -37.51
CA ARG A 114 -31.40 -23.77 -37.96
C ARG A 114 -31.62 -22.77 -36.82
N ALA A 115 -31.89 -23.27 -35.61
CA ALA A 115 -32.09 -22.44 -34.44
C ALA A 115 -30.79 -21.72 -34.00
N GLU A 116 -29.64 -22.40 -34.07
CA GLU A 116 -28.34 -21.81 -33.76
C GLU A 116 -27.92 -20.74 -34.78
N ALA A 117 -28.11 -21.03 -36.07
CA ALA A 117 -27.81 -20.07 -37.14
C ALA A 117 -28.67 -18.80 -37.02
N SER A 118 -29.97 -18.94 -36.72
CA SER A 118 -30.87 -17.80 -36.54
C SER A 118 -30.51 -16.96 -35.31
N LEU A 119 -30.08 -17.60 -34.22
CA LEU A 119 -29.59 -16.90 -33.03
C LEU A 119 -28.33 -16.08 -33.35
N LEU A 120 -27.38 -16.65 -34.08
CA LEU A 120 -26.14 -15.95 -34.49
C LEU A 120 -26.44 -14.74 -35.39
N GLU A 121 -27.38 -14.86 -36.32
CA GLU A 121 -27.81 -13.75 -37.17
C GLU A 121 -28.36 -12.58 -36.33
N MET A 122 -29.21 -12.87 -35.34
CA MET A 122 -29.75 -11.87 -34.42
C MET A 122 -28.67 -11.23 -33.54
N MET A 123 -27.70 -12.03 -33.06
CA MET A 123 -26.56 -11.54 -32.29
C MET A 123 -25.64 -10.64 -33.13
N GLN A 124 -25.38 -11.00 -34.40
CA GLN A 124 -24.59 -10.15 -35.31
C GLN A 124 -25.29 -8.84 -35.63
N LYS A 125 -26.62 -8.86 -35.82
CA LYS A 125 -27.42 -7.67 -36.09
C LYS A 125 -27.55 -6.74 -34.87
N SER A 126 -27.40 -7.25 -33.65
CA SER A 126 -27.44 -6.46 -32.41
C SER A 126 -26.06 -5.97 -31.94
N SER A 127 -24.98 -6.59 -32.43
CA SER A 127 -23.59 -6.16 -32.19
C SER A 127 -23.14 -5.00 -33.10
N HIS A 128 -24.00 -4.55 -34.02
CA HIS A 128 -23.71 -3.50 -35.01
C HIS A 128 -24.68 -2.31 -34.85
#